data_AF-A0A6M2C5Z2-F1
#
_entry.id   AF-A0A6M2C5Z2-F1
#
_cell.length_a   1.000
_cell.length_b   1.000
_cell.length_c   1.000
_cell.angle_alpha   90.00
_cell.angle_beta   90.00
_cell.angle_gamma   90.00
#
_symmetry.space_group_name_H-M   'P 1'
#
loop_
_entity.id
_entity.type
_entity.pdbx_description
1 polymer ?
#
loop_
_entity_poly.entity_id
_entity_poly.type
_entity_poly.pdbx_seq_one_letter_code
_entity_poly.pdbx_strand_id
1 'polypeptide(L)'
;MITSLFKKSTPLNFSLVVILLLGFYLIYQFQDLAWTDSVFLISQKIGILFVLMASVFMANFISVKNGLSKDSSYTIFFYFLFIVFFPSVLDNVNLMFANLFILLALRRLLSLQSPKASKEKIFDASLWIFVASLFHFWCILYLVLVFISIIFHVARDYRNWILPFIAFFAVGIIFALSSIIFDISAFEYINRSVKTSFEINYFTNNYQNGALSIYATVALFFVISMFSTLSSRPMITHASFKKIIASFFIGILIFLVSANKSNDLLLFTIAPLAIMATSHIEIPQLKLKQEMVLFVLIACSLFTFFSQL
;
A
#
# COMPACT_ATOMS: atom_id res chain seq x y z
N MET A 1 -22.40 15.61 -5.20
CA MET A 1 -22.56 14.97 -6.51
C MET A 1 -21.52 13.86 -6.74
N ILE A 2 -20.29 14.01 -6.22
CA ILE A 2 -19.22 13.03 -6.37
C ILE A 2 -19.46 11.81 -5.48
N THR A 3 -20.01 12.02 -4.28
CA THR A 3 -20.37 10.92 -3.37
C THR A 3 -21.37 9.96 -4.02
N SER A 4 -22.39 10.46 -4.71
CA SER A 4 -23.40 9.61 -5.34
C SER A 4 -22.86 8.71 -6.44
N LEU A 5 -21.80 9.13 -7.15
CA LEU A 5 -21.19 8.34 -8.22
C LEU A 5 -20.55 7.07 -7.64
N PHE A 6 -19.63 7.21 -6.68
CA PHE A 6 -18.85 6.08 -6.15
C PHE A 6 -19.55 5.24 -5.07
N LYS A 7 -20.80 5.60 -4.70
CA LYS A 7 -21.56 4.92 -3.65
C LYS A 7 -21.89 3.46 -3.98
N LYS A 8 -21.92 3.08 -5.26
CA LYS A 8 -22.11 1.69 -5.71
C LYS A 8 -20.91 1.22 -6.52
N SER A 9 -20.52 -0.05 -6.35
CA SER A 9 -19.52 -0.72 -7.17
C SER A 9 -20.07 -1.04 -8.58
N THR A 10 -20.17 -0.05 -9.46
CA THR A 10 -20.55 -0.26 -10.86
C THR A 10 -19.31 -0.36 -11.76
N PRO A 11 -19.32 -1.21 -12.81
CA PRO A 11 -18.20 -1.30 -13.75
C PRO A 11 -17.76 0.05 -14.35
N LEU A 12 -18.72 0.96 -14.55
CA LEU A 12 -18.45 2.33 -15.00
C LEU A 12 -17.54 3.12 -14.04
N ASN A 13 -17.76 3.02 -12.73
CA ASN A 13 -16.95 3.72 -11.74
C ASN A 13 -15.51 3.20 -11.70
N PHE A 14 -15.33 1.89 -11.88
CA PHE A 14 -14.00 1.29 -11.99
C PHE A 14 -13.29 1.77 -13.26
N SER A 15 -13.99 1.74 -14.41
CA SER A 15 -13.46 2.23 -15.68
C SER A 15 -13.02 3.69 -15.58
N LEU A 16 -13.81 4.55 -14.93
CA LEU A 16 -13.46 5.95 -14.72
C LEU A 16 -12.13 6.09 -13.97
N VAL A 17 -11.93 5.37 -12.86
CA VAL A 17 -10.68 5.47 -12.10
C VAL A 17 -9.50 4.91 -12.89
N VAL A 18 -9.70 3.83 -13.64
CA VAL A 18 -8.66 3.27 -14.54
C VAL A 18 -8.25 4.29 -15.60
N ILE A 19 -9.20 4.99 -16.22
CA ILE A 19 -8.94 6.04 -17.22
C ILE A 19 -8.19 7.22 -16.59
N LEU A 20 -8.63 7.70 -15.42
CA LEU A 20 -7.92 8.76 -14.70
C LEU A 20 -6.49 8.33 -14.39
N LEU A 21 -6.31 7.13 -13.86
CA LEU A 21 -5.02 6.60 -13.51
C LEU A 21 -4.08 6.51 -14.72
N LEU A 22 -4.58 6.03 -15.86
CA LEU A 22 -3.85 6.03 -17.13
C LEU A 22 -3.47 7.45 -17.56
N GLY A 23 -4.40 8.40 -17.47
CA GLY A 23 -4.16 9.80 -17.81
C GLY A 23 -3.03 10.42 -16.98
N PHE A 24 -3.10 10.30 -15.65
CA PHE A 24 -2.08 10.83 -14.75
C PHE A 24 -0.73 10.12 -14.92
N TYR A 25 -0.74 8.80 -15.13
CA TYR A 25 0.48 8.05 -15.42
C TYR A 25 1.15 8.55 -16.70
N LEU A 26 0.40 8.73 -17.78
CA LEU A 26 0.94 9.24 -19.04
C LEU A 26 1.44 10.68 -18.92
N ILE A 27 0.70 11.57 -18.24
CA ILE A 27 1.14 12.96 -18.00
C ILE A 27 2.51 12.99 -17.34
N TYR A 28 2.72 12.15 -16.31
CA TYR A 28 4.01 12.07 -15.63
C TYR A 28 5.10 11.46 -16.51
N GLN A 29 4.81 10.38 -17.23
CA GLN A 29 5.81 9.73 -18.10
C GLN A 29 6.20 10.56 -19.33
N PHE A 30 5.36 11.48 -19.79
CA PHE A 30 5.71 12.37 -20.92
C PHE A 30 6.68 13.51 -20.56
N GLN A 31 7.03 13.68 -19.29
CA GLN A 31 7.99 14.71 -18.87
C GLN A 31 9.42 14.40 -19.29
N ASP A 32 9.80 13.13 -19.22
CA ASP A 32 11.09 12.64 -19.65
C ASP A 32 10.86 11.66 -20.79
N LEU A 33 11.28 12.00 -22.01
CA LEU A 33 11.11 11.14 -23.19
C LEU A 33 12.29 10.16 -23.37
N ALA A 34 13.33 10.21 -22.53
CA ALA A 34 14.51 9.35 -22.67
C ALA A 34 14.20 7.85 -22.55
N TRP A 35 13.09 7.48 -21.93
CA TRP A 35 12.68 6.07 -21.86
C TRP A 35 12.19 5.52 -23.21
N THR A 36 11.82 6.37 -24.17
CA THR A 36 11.34 5.93 -25.49
C THR A 36 12.48 5.42 -26.39
N ASP A 37 13.72 5.71 -26.04
CA ASP A 37 14.90 5.32 -26.81
C ASP A 37 15.24 3.83 -26.69
N SER A 38 14.68 3.11 -25.71
CA SER A 38 14.97 1.68 -25.52
C SER A 38 13.72 0.84 -25.27
N VAL A 39 13.66 -0.30 -25.98
CA VAL A 39 12.59 -1.30 -25.83
C VAL A 39 12.51 -1.83 -24.40
N PHE A 40 13.66 -1.94 -23.72
CA PHE A 40 13.72 -2.38 -22.33
C PHE A 40 13.02 -1.39 -21.39
N LEU A 41 13.33 -0.10 -21.45
CA LEU A 41 12.69 0.92 -20.61
C LEU A 41 11.19 1.01 -20.90
N ILE A 42 10.77 0.94 -22.16
CA ILE A 42 9.34 0.87 -22.53
C ILE A 42 8.66 -0.33 -21.85
N SER A 43 9.27 -1.52 -21.92
CA SER A 43 8.72 -2.73 -21.30
C SER A 43 8.63 -2.59 -19.77
N GLN A 44 9.61 -1.95 -19.15
CA GLN A 44 9.63 -1.67 -17.71
C GLN A 44 8.48 -0.74 -17.31
N LYS A 45 8.25 0.35 -18.04
CA LYS A 45 7.14 1.29 -17.79
C LYS A 45 5.77 0.63 -17.99
N ILE A 46 5.62 -0.22 -19.00
CA ILE A 46 4.38 -1.01 -19.17
C ILE A 46 4.18 -1.96 -17.99
N GLY A 47 5.27 -2.59 -17.53
CA GLY A 47 5.26 -3.45 -16.34
C GLY A 47 4.80 -2.71 -15.08
N ILE A 48 5.32 -1.50 -14.83
CA ILE A 48 4.89 -0.66 -13.70
C ILE A 48 3.40 -0.35 -13.78
N LEU A 49 2.90 0.01 -14.96
CA LEU A 49 1.48 0.30 -15.15
C LEU A 49 0.60 -0.91 -14.78
N PHE A 50 1.01 -2.12 -15.19
CA PHE A 50 0.29 -3.34 -14.84
C PHE A 50 0.31 -3.63 -13.34
N VAL A 51 1.48 -3.48 -12.70
CA VAL A 51 1.64 -3.64 -11.24
C VAL A 51 0.77 -2.63 -10.49
N LEU A 52 0.74 -1.38 -10.97
CA LEU A 52 -0.04 -0.33 -10.37
C LEU A 52 -1.54 -0.60 -10.50
N MET A 53 -2.03 -1.01 -11.67
CA MET A 53 -3.41 -1.47 -11.84
C MET A 53 -3.74 -2.62 -10.89
N ALA A 54 -2.88 -3.64 -10.83
CA ALA A 54 -3.04 -4.76 -9.92
C ALA A 54 -3.10 -4.30 -8.44
N SER A 55 -2.28 -3.31 -8.04
CA SER A 55 -2.29 -2.77 -6.68
C SER A 55 -3.62 -2.11 -6.31
N VAL A 56 -4.20 -1.33 -7.23
CA VAL A 56 -5.48 -0.63 -7.04
C VAL A 56 -6.63 -1.64 -6.91
N PHE A 57 -6.71 -2.59 -7.84
CA PHE A 57 -7.74 -3.63 -7.79
C PHE A 57 -7.62 -4.50 -6.54
N MET A 58 -6.38 -4.80 -6.13
CA MET A 58 -6.11 -5.58 -4.94
C MET A 58 -6.52 -4.85 -3.67
N ALA A 59 -6.22 -3.55 -3.53
CA ALA A 59 -6.66 -2.74 -2.41
C ALA A 59 -8.20 -2.74 -2.28
N ASN A 60 -8.91 -2.63 -3.40
CA ASN A 60 -10.37 -2.72 -3.41
C ASN A 60 -10.90 -4.10 -3.02
N PHE A 61 -10.31 -5.15 -3.60
CA PHE A 61 -10.66 -6.52 -3.29
C PHE A 61 -10.50 -6.82 -1.80
N ILE A 62 -9.42 -6.32 -1.19
CA ILE A 62 -9.18 -6.41 0.25
C ILE A 62 -10.30 -5.73 1.04
N SER A 63 -10.69 -4.51 0.64
CA SER A 63 -11.72 -3.72 1.31
C SER A 63 -13.09 -4.41 1.27
N VAL A 64 -13.54 -4.79 0.07
CA VAL A 64 -14.84 -5.40 -0.17
C VAL A 64 -14.94 -6.78 0.49
N LYS A 65 -13.96 -7.66 0.27
CA LYS A 65 -14.04 -9.05 0.73
C LYS A 65 -14.00 -9.20 2.26
N ASN A 66 -13.40 -8.25 2.97
CA ASN A 66 -13.31 -8.27 4.43
C ASN A 66 -14.37 -7.38 5.11
N GLY A 67 -15.37 -6.89 4.37
CA GLY A 67 -16.46 -6.07 4.91
C GLY A 67 -15.99 -4.72 5.49
N LEU A 68 -14.87 -4.20 4.98
CA LEU A 68 -14.27 -2.93 5.42
C LEU A 68 -14.90 -1.73 4.71
N SER A 69 -15.57 -2.00 3.58
CA SER A 69 -16.40 -1.07 2.81
C SER A 69 -17.77 -1.69 2.53
N LYS A 70 -18.79 -0.85 2.35
CA LYS A 70 -20.16 -1.24 2.00
C LYS A 70 -20.35 -1.40 0.48
N ASP A 71 -19.51 -2.21 -0.16
CA ASP A 71 -19.51 -2.44 -1.62
C ASP A 71 -19.47 -1.15 -2.47
N SER A 72 -18.75 -0.15 -1.98
CA SER A 72 -18.53 1.11 -2.68
C SER A 72 -17.25 1.09 -3.51
N SER A 73 -17.15 1.99 -4.49
CA SER A 73 -15.94 2.19 -5.29
C SER A 73 -14.99 3.25 -4.68
N TYR A 74 -15.25 3.72 -3.46
CA TYR A 74 -14.44 4.78 -2.84
C TYR A 74 -12.99 4.35 -2.57
N THR A 75 -12.74 3.08 -2.23
CA THR A 75 -11.38 2.60 -1.92
C THR A 75 -10.44 2.79 -3.10
N ILE A 76 -10.90 2.49 -4.32
CA ILE A 76 -10.13 2.66 -5.55
C ILE A 76 -9.88 4.14 -5.82
N PHE A 77 -10.92 4.95 -5.67
CA PHE A 77 -10.81 6.38 -5.89
C PHE A 77 -9.82 7.03 -4.91
N PHE A 78 -9.89 6.70 -3.62
CA PHE A 78 -8.92 7.19 -2.63
C PHE A 78 -7.51 6.66 -2.86
N TYR A 79 -7.36 5.39 -3.24
CA TYR A 79 -6.05 4.85 -3.59
C TYR A 79 -5.43 5.62 -4.75
N PHE A 80 -6.22 5.91 -5.79
CA PHE A 80 -5.81 6.76 -6.91
C PHE A 80 -5.43 8.18 -6.44
N LEU A 81 -6.26 8.84 -5.64
CA LEU A 81 -5.93 10.18 -5.17
C LEU A 81 -4.62 10.19 -4.37
N PHE A 82 -4.39 9.19 -3.53
CA PHE A 82 -3.15 9.06 -2.75
C PHE A 82 -1.92 8.65 -3.57
N ILE A 83 -2.05 7.86 -4.65
CA ILE A 83 -0.89 7.58 -5.54
C ILE A 83 -0.44 8.86 -6.25
N VAL A 84 -1.40 9.71 -6.63
CA VAL A 84 -1.16 11.00 -7.30
C VAL A 84 -0.46 12.03 -6.40
N PHE A 85 -0.45 11.86 -5.07
CA PHE A 85 0.34 12.73 -4.17
C PHE A 85 1.85 12.61 -4.39
N PHE A 86 2.33 11.46 -4.83
CA PHE A 86 3.75 11.14 -4.99
C PHE A 86 4.02 10.57 -6.39
N PRO A 87 4.00 11.41 -7.43
CA PRO A 87 4.25 10.98 -8.81
C PRO A 87 5.57 10.24 -9.01
N SER A 88 6.62 10.58 -8.26
CA SER A 88 7.94 9.92 -8.32
C SER A 88 7.90 8.40 -8.05
N VAL A 89 6.89 7.91 -7.35
CA VAL A 89 6.72 6.46 -7.11
C VAL A 89 6.50 5.72 -8.44
N LEU A 90 5.93 6.37 -9.45
CA LEU A 90 5.61 5.78 -10.75
C LEU A 90 6.84 5.36 -11.55
N ASP A 91 8.05 5.76 -11.13
CA ASP A 91 9.31 5.31 -11.73
C ASP A 91 10.04 4.28 -10.89
N ASN A 92 9.65 4.11 -9.62
CA ASN A 92 10.35 3.24 -8.69
C ASN A 92 9.81 1.80 -8.75
N VAL A 93 10.38 1.01 -9.66
CA VAL A 93 10.00 -0.39 -9.91
C VAL A 93 10.06 -1.25 -8.65
N ASN A 94 11.14 -1.14 -7.89
CA ASN A 94 11.34 -1.96 -6.69
C ASN A 94 10.26 -1.69 -5.64
N LEU A 95 9.93 -0.42 -5.39
CA LEU A 95 8.87 -0.06 -4.44
C LEU A 95 7.49 -0.49 -4.91
N MET A 96 7.19 -0.38 -6.21
CA MET A 96 5.92 -0.82 -6.77
C MET A 96 5.71 -2.32 -6.62
N PHE A 97 6.72 -3.14 -6.93
CA PHE A 97 6.65 -4.59 -6.71
C PHE A 97 6.57 -4.93 -5.23
N ALA A 98 7.38 -4.30 -4.37
CA ALA A 98 7.32 -4.50 -2.93
C ALA A 98 5.91 -4.23 -2.39
N ASN A 99 5.29 -3.12 -2.78
CA ASN A 99 3.94 -2.76 -2.37
C ASN A 99 2.89 -3.77 -2.84
N LEU A 100 2.98 -4.26 -4.08
CA LEU A 100 2.08 -5.31 -4.58
C LEU A 100 2.17 -6.60 -3.75
N PHE A 101 3.38 -7.01 -3.37
CA PHE A 101 3.56 -8.19 -2.50
C PHE A 101 3.06 -7.94 -1.07
N ILE A 102 3.23 -6.74 -0.52
CA ILE A 102 2.62 -6.37 0.76
C ILE A 102 1.09 -6.41 0.68
N LEU A 103 0.48 -5.96 -0.42
CA LEU A 103 -0.97 -6.07 -0.63
C LEU A 103 -1.43 -7.54 -0.69
N LEU A 104 -0.66 -8.41 -1.37
CA LEU A 104 -0.91 -9.86 -1.38
C LEU A 104 -0.85 -10.48 0.03
N ALA A 105 0.11 -10.05 0.84
CA ALA A 105 0.21 -10.46 2.24
C ALA A 105 -0.99 -9.96 3.05
N LEU A 106 -1.34 -8.67 2.95
CA LEU A 106 -2.47 -8.07 3.66
C LEU A 106 -3.80 -8.76 3.33
N ARG A 107 -4.03 -9.14 2.05
CA ARG A 107 -5.22 -9.93 1.67
C ARG A 107 -5.32 -11.22 2.48
N ARG A 108 -4.21 -11.96 2.61
CA ARG A 108 -4.20 -13.23 3.36
C ARG A 108 -4.39 -12.98 4.85
N LEU A 109 -3.71 -11.99 5.42
CA LEU A 109 -3.79 -11.64 6.84
C LEU A 109 -5.17 -11.16 7.29
N LEU A 110 -5.85 -10.36 6.48
CA LEU A 110 -7.20 -9.88 6.79
C LEU A 110 -8.22 -11.01 6.68
N SER A 111 -8.05 -11.93 5.72
CA SER A 111 -8.93 -13.10 5.55
C SER A 111 -8.83 -14.16 6.67
N LEU A 112 -7.87 -14.05 7.60
CA LEU A 112 -7.72 -14.95 8.76
C LEU A 112 -8.88 -14.86 9.75
N GLN A 113 -9.76 -13.88 9.59
CA GLN A 113 -10.99 -13.80 10.35
C GLN A 113 -11.87 -15.07 10.18
N SER A 114 -11.84 -15.68 8.99
CA SER A 114 -12.40 -17.01 8.80
C SER A 114 -11.33 -18.07 9.10
N PRO A 115 -11.56 -19.02 10.02
CA PRO A 115 -10.58 -20.04 10.40
C PRO A 115 -10.31 -21.08 9.29
N LYS A 116 -11.00 -20.97 8.15
CA LYS A 116 -10.74 -21.82 6.98
C LYS A 116 -9.31 -21.61 6.48
N ALA A 117 -8.55 -22.69 6.37
CA ALA A 117 -7.19 -22.70 5.84
C ALA A 117 -6.23 -21.69 6.50
N SER A 118 -6.29 -21.55 7.83
CA SER A 118 -5.44 -20.60 8.56
C SER A 118 -3.93 -20.80 8.34
N LYS A 119 -3.48 -22.05 8.23
CA LYS A 119 -2.07 -22.40 8.01
C LYS A 119 -1.56 -21.87 6.67
N GLU A 120 -2.28 -22.17 5.58
CA GLU A 120 -1.95 -21.67 4.24
C GLU A 120 -1.93 -20.14 4.21
N LYS A 121 -2.90 -19.48 4.84
CA LYS A 121 -2.95 -18.01 4.88
C LYS A 121 -1.75 -17.39 5.59
N ILE A 122 -1.29 -17.98 6.70
CA ILE A 122 -0.11 -17.50 7.45
C ILE A 122 1.16 -17.72 6.64
N PHE A 123 1.32 -18.91 6.05
CA PHE A 123 2.46 -19.23 5.20
C PHE A 123 2.53 -18.30 3.99
N ASP A 124 1.44 -18.16 3.23
CA ASP A 124 1.34 -17.27 2.07
C ASP A 124 1.66 -15.83 2.46
N ALA A 125 1.08 -15.32 3.56
CA ALA A 125 1.34 -13.95 3.99
C ALA A 125 2.82 -13.72 4.31
N SER A 126 3.43 -14.67 5.03
CA SER A 126 4.85 -14.60 5.38
C SER A 126 5.73 -14.67 4.13
N LEU A 127 5.41 -15.58 3.20
CA LEU A 127 6.11 -15.73 1.92
C LEU A 127 6.09 -14.42 1.13
N TRP A 128 4.92 -13.80 0.96
CA TRP A 128 4.82 -12.53 0.24
C TRP A 128 5.57 -11.39 0.92
N ILE A 129 5.62 -11.34 2.25
CA ILE A 129 6.40 -10.34 2.98
C ILE A 129 7.91 -10.55 2.76
N PHE A 130 8.39 -11.79 2.79
CA PHE A 130 9.80 -12.08 2.50
C PHE A 130 10.15 -11.77 1.05
N VAL A 131 9.28 -12.07 0.09
CA VAL A 131 9.49 -11.67 -1.32
C VAL A 131 9.52 -10.14 -1.42
N ALA A 132 8.62 -9.41 -0.76
CA ALA A 132 8.66 -7.94 -0.72
C ALA A 132 9.98 -7.41 -0.15
N SER A 133 10.52 -8.07 0.89
CA SER A 133 11.79 -7.69 1.51
C SER A 133 13.01 -7.85 0.60
N LEU A 134 12.91 -8.64 -0.48
CA LEU A 134 13.95 -8.70 -1.50
C LEU A 134 13.98 -7.40 -2.32
N PHE A 135 12.83 -6.78 -2.59
CA PHE A 135 12.77 -5.51 -3.34
C PHE A 135 13.03 -4.29 -2.45
N HIS A 136 12.56 -4.32 -1.21
CA HIS A 136 12.83 -3.31 -0.20
C HIS A 136 12.94 -3.93 1.18
N PHE A 137 14.16 -4.01 1.71
CA PHE A 137 14.51 -4.77 2.92
C PHE A 137 13.56 -4.53 4.11
N TRP A 138 13.22 -3.27 4.38
CA TRP A 138 12.41 -2.90 5.56
C TRP A 138 10.96 -3.39 5.49
N CYS A 139 10.49 -3.88 4.34
CA CYS A 139 9.20 -4.58 4.24
C CYS A 139 9.11 -5.78 5.19
N ILE A 140 10.24 -6.34 5.65
CA ILE A 140 10.26 -7.41 6.65
C ILE A 140 9.53 -7.03 7.96
N LEU A 141 9.42 -5.74 8.28
CA LEU A 141 8.65 -5.25 9.44
C LEU A 141 7.17 -5.65 9.39
N TYR A 142 6.61 -5.92 8.22
CA TYR A 142 5.24 -6.43 8.08
C TYR A 142 5.05 -7.82 8.71
N LEU A 143 6.12 -8.58 9.02
CA LEU A 143 6.00 -9.83 9.79
C LEU A 143 5.37 -9.61 11.16
N VAL A 144 5.50 -8.42 11.75
CA VAL A 144 4.82 -8.06 12.99
C VAL A 144 3.30 -8.26 12.85
N LEU A 145 2.71 -7.92 11.69
CA LEU A 145 1.28 -8.18 11.45
C LEU A 145 0.94 -9.66 11.37
N VAL A 146 1.87 -10.50 10.90
CA VAL A 146 1.67 -11.96 10.86
C VAL A 146 1.52 -12.47 12.27
N PHE A 147 2.44 -12.11 13.17
CA PHE A 147 2.38 -12.52 14.58
C PHE A 147 1.16 -11.95 15.30
N ILE A 148 0.82 -10.67 15.09
CA ILE A 148 -0.43 -10.07 15.60
C ILE A 148 -1.65 -10.87 15.11
N SER A 149 -1.65 -11.30 13.85
CA SER A 149 -2.76 -12.09 13.28
C SER A 149 -2.86 -13.49 13.89
N ILE A 150 -1.72 -14.15 14.16
CA ILE A 150 -1.66 -15.44 14.86
C ILE A 150 -2.23 -15.30 16.26
N ILE A 151 -1.77 -14.31 17.03
CA ILE A 151 -2.23 -14.05 18.41
C ILE A 151 -3.74 -13.88 18.46
N PHE A 152 -4.32 -13.07 17.56
CA PHE A 152 -5.75 -12.78 17.60
C PHE A 152 -6.67 -13.92 17.13
N HIS A 153 -6.20 -14.79 16.22
CA HIS A 153 -7.11 -15.75 15.57
C HIS A 153 -6.76 -17.22 15.82
N VAL A 154 -5.48 -17.56 15.99
CA VAL A 154 -5.02 -18.96 15.95
C VAL A 154 -3.84 -19.25 16.88
N ALA A 155 -3.79 -18.58 18.03
CA ALA A 155 -2.67 -18.67 18.98
C ALA A 155 -2.45 -20.07 19.56
N ARG A 156 -3.52 -20.88 19.66
CA ARG A 156 -3.52 -22.18 20.34
C ARG A 156 -2.71 -23.28 19.63
N ASP A 157 -2.58 -23.22 18.30
CA ASP A 157 -1.85 -24.23 17.54
C ASP A 157 -0.40 -23.75 17.31
N TYR A 158 0.55 -24.39 17.99
CA TYR A 158 1.98 -24.07 17.92
C TYR A 158 2.53 -24.14 16.48
N ARG A 159 1.93 -24.97 15.60
CA ARG A 159 2.38 -25.10 14.21
C ARG A 159 2.27 -23.79 13.46
N ASN A 160 1.30 -22.94 13.80
CA ASN A 160 1.12 -21.64 13.17
C ASN A 160 2.28 -20.68 13.41
N TRP A 161 2.96 -20.82 14.55
CA TRP A 161 4.11 -19.99 14.91
C TRP A 161 5.37 -20.36 14.13
N ILE A 162 5.45 -21.60 13.63
CA ILE A 162 6.60 -22.10 12.86
C ILE A 162 6.50 -21.69 11.38
N LEU A 163 5.28 -21.48 10.86
CA LEU A 163 5.04 -21.19 9.43
C LEU A 163 5.82 -19.97 8.88
N PRO A 164 5.94 -18.84 9.59
CA PRO A 164 6.76 -17.73 9.11
C PRO A 164 8.23 -18.13 8.88
N PHE A 165 8.79 -18.98 9.74
CA PHE A 165 10.17 -19.46 9.58
C PHE A 165 10.31 -20.41 8.39
N ILE A 166 9.31 -21.25 8.12
CA ILE A 166 9.31 -22.10 6.92
C ILE A 166 9.28 -21.24 5.66
N ALA A 167 8.46 -20.17 5.64
CA ALA A 167 8.42 -19.23 4.54
C ALA A 167 9.76 -18.48 4.34
N PHE A 168 10.44 -18.13 5.44
CA PHE A 168 11.77 -17.54 5.39
C PHE A 168 12.78 -18.45 4.68
N PHE A 169 12.85 -19.73 5.06
CA PHE A 169 13.75 -20.68 4.40
C PHE A 169 13.38 -20.91 2.94
N ALA A 170 12.09 -20.99 2.61
CA ALA A 170 11.64 -21.16 1.23
C ALA A 170 12.11 -20.00 0.34
N VAL A 171 11.89 -18.75 0.77
CA VAL A 171 12.34 -17.57 0.01
C VAL A 171 13.86 -17.46 0.00
N GLY A 172 14.52 -17.78 1.11
CA GLY A 172 15.99 -17.79 1.21
C GLY A 172 16.65 -18.78 0.23
N ILE A 173 16.09 -19.98 0.08
CA ILE A 173 16.58 -20.98 -0.88
C ILE A 173 16.38 -20.47 -2.32
N ILE A 174 15.20 -19.92 -2.64
CA ILE A 174 14.93 -19.36 -3.97
C ILE A 174 15.90 -18.20 -4.28
N PHE A 175 16.13 -17.31 -3.30
CA PHE A 175 17.06 -16.20 -3.44
C PHE A 175 18.52 -16.67 -3.61
N ALA A 176 18.94 -17.70 -2.88
CA ALA A 176 20.27 -18.29 -3.05
C ALA A 176 20.44 -18.90 -4.44
N LEU A 177 19.45 -19.67 -4.92
CA LEU A 177 19.45 -20.23 -6.26
C LEU A 177 19.50 -19.14 -7.34
N SER A 178 18.68 -18.08 -7.21
CA SER A 178 18.72 -16.97 -8.16
C SER A 178 20.06 -16.24 -8.12
N SER A 179 20.67 -16.07 -6.94
CA SER A 179 21.96 -15.40 -6.81
C SER A 179 23.07 -16.18 -7.52
N ILE A 180 23.04 -17.51 -7.48
CA ILE A 180 24.00 -18.36 -8.20
C ILE A 180 23.77 -18.29 -9.72
N ILE A 181 22.51 -18.31 -10.18
CA ILE A 181 22.18 -18.28 -11.61
C ILE A 181 22.57 -16.94 -12.27
N PHE A 182 22.35 -15.83 -11.55
CA PHE A 182 22.60 -14.48 -12.07
C PHE A 182 23.95 -13.89 -11.63
N ASP A 183 24.82 -14.68 -11.00
CA ASP A 183 26.13 -14.28 -10.47
C ASP A 183 26.08 -13.03 -9.58
N ILE A 184 25.06 -12.97 -8.72
CA ILE A 184 24.85 -11.86 -7.78
C ILE A 184 25.53 -12.21 -6.45
N SER A 185 26.37 -11.31 -5.96
CA SER A 185 26.95 -11.38 -4.62
C SER A 185 25.88 -11.20 -3.53
N ALA A 186 25.23 -12.29 -3.13
CA ALA A 186 24.12 -12.27 -2.16
C ALA A 186 24.43 -11.50 -0.87
N PHE A 187 25.65 -11.66 -0.33
CA PHE A 187 26.09 -10.96 0.88
C PHE A 187 26.18 -9.44 0.67
N GLU A 188 26.74 -9.00 -0.45
CA GLU A 188 26.87 -7.58 -0.78
C GLU A 188 25.51 -6.95 -1.06
N TYR A 189 24.63 -7.67 -1.77
CA TYR A 189 23.26 -7.25 -2.02
C TYR A 189 22.49 -7.00 -0.71
N ILE A 190 22.56 -7.94 0.24
CA ILE A 190 21.94 -7.79 1.55
C ILE A 190 22.57 -6.62 2.30
N ASN A 191 23.90 -6.54 2.38
CA ASN A 191 24.59 -5.48 3.12
C ASN A 191 24.27 -4.08 2.57
N ARG A 192 24.12 -3.95 1.23
CA ARG A 192 23.68 -2.70 0.59
C ARG A 192 22.23 -2.36 0.94
N SER A 193 21.37 -3.36 1.09
CA SER A 193 19.94 -3.21 1.33
C SER A 193 19.57 -2.94 2.80
N VAL A 194 20.41 -3.38 3.76
CA VAL A 194 20.19 -3.28 5.21
C VAL A 194 20.56 -1.91 5.81
N LYS A 195 20.83 -0.91 4.98
CA LYS A 195 21.21 0.42 5.48
C LYS A 195 20.04 1.10 6.20
N THR A 196 20.32 1.68 7.37
CA THR A 196 19.41 2.54 8.13
C THR A 196 19.88 3.99 8.06
N SER A 197 18.94 4.93 8.03
CA SER A 197 19.23 6.34 8.31
C SER A 197 18.01 6.98 8.99
N PHE A 198 18.26 7.77 10.03
CA PHE A 198 17.21 8.49 10.75
C PHE A 198 17.19 9.99 10.44
N GLU A 199 18.14 10.48 9.63
CA GLU A 199 18.24 11.88 9.25
C GLU A 199 16.98 12.32 8.49
N ILE A 200 16.40 13.47 8.84
CA ILE A 200 15.17 13.99 8.20
C ILE A 200 15.50 15.00 7.08
N ASN A 201 16.78 15.35 6.92
CA ASN A 201 17.26 16.35 5.97
C ASN A 201 17.43 15.79 4.55
N TYR A 202 16.43 15.06 4.03
CA TYR A 202 16.48 14.42 2.70
C TYR A 202 15.72 15.20 1.62
N PHE A 203 14.97 16.23 1.98
CA PHE A 203 14.18 17.01 1.02
C PHE A 203 15.10 17.76 0.06
N THR A 204 15.06 17.40 -1.21
CA THR A 204 15.79 18.10 -2.27
C THR A 204 15.02 19.32 -2.78
N ASN A 205 13.70 19.35 -2.58
CA ASN A 205 12.82 20.40 -3.08
C ASN A 205 11.76 20.79 -2.03
N ASN A 206 11.47 22.10 -1.93
CA ASN A 206 10.41 22.64 -1.08
C ASN A 206 9.03 22.04 -1.41
N TYR A 207 8.77 21.70 -2.67
CA TYR A 207 7.51 21.07 -3.09
C TYR A 207 7.36 19.65 -2.54
N GLN A 208 8.45 18.88 -2.41
CA GLN A 208 8.40 17.54 -1.80
C GLN A 208 8.09 17.62 -0.31
N ASN A 209 8.66 18.60 0.40
CA ASN A 209 8.35 18.84 1.80
C ASN A 209 6.89 19.31 1.98
N GLY A 210 6.43 20.22 1.12
CA GLY A 210 5.04 20.66 1.07
C GLY A 210 4.07 19.48 0.90
N ALA A 211 4.32 18.60 -0.08
CA ALA A 211 3.48 17.44 -0.32
C ALA A 211 3.49 16.44 0.84
N LEU A 212 4.65 16.20 1.48
CA LEU A 212 4.72 15.40 2.70
C LEU A 212 3.84 16.00 3.81
N SER A 213 3.94 17.31 4.04
CA SER A 213 3.19 17.98 5.11
C SER A 213 1.67 17.90 4.89
N ILE A 214 1.21 18.10 3.64
CA ILE A 214 -0.20 17.97 3.27
C ILE A 214 -0.64 16.52 3.46
N TYR A 215 0.14 15.55 2.94
CA TYR A 215 -0.16 14.13 3.08
C TYR A 215 -0.23 13.70 4.54
N ALA A 216 0.73 14.12 5.37
CA ALA A 216 0.77 13.81 6.80
C ALA A 216 -0.46 14.37 7.53
N THR A 217 -0.90 15.58 7.19
CA THR A 217 -2.10 16.20 7.77
C THR A 217 -3.37 15.43 7.39
N VAL A 218 -3.50 15.06 6.11
CA VAL A 218 -4.61 14.25 5.61
C VAL A 218 -4.60 12.86 6.24
N ALA A 219 -3.43 12.25 6.37
CA ALA A 219 -3.27 10.93 6.96
C ALA A 219 -3.66 10.94 8.44
N LEU A 220 -3.18 11.93 9.19
CA LEU A 220 -3.51 12.12 10.60
C LEU A 220 -5.02 12.33 10.79
N PHE A 221 -5.67 13.13 9.94
CA PHE A 221 -7.12 13.33 9.98
C PHE A 221 -7.89 11.99 9.87
N PHE A 222 -7.55 11.15 8.89
CA PHE A 222 -8.24 9.86 8.72
C PHE A 222 -7.90 8.86 9.82
N VAL A 223 -6.67 8.87 10.34
CA VAL A 223 -6.28 8.00 11.47
C VAL A 223 -7.05 8.37 12.73
N ILE A 224 -7.13 9.66 13.08
CA ILE A 224 -7.92 10.12 14.24
C ILE A 224 -9.40 9.77 14.07
N SER A 225 -9.96 10.03 12.88
CA SER A 225 -11.32 9.62 12.55
C SER A 225 -11.54 8.11 12.69
N MET A 226 -10.57 7.31 12.27
CA MET A 226 -10.64 5.86 12.36
C MET A 226 -10.66 5.40 13.83
N PHE A 227 -9.83 5.99 14.69
CA PHE A 227 -9.84 5.69 16.12
C PHE A 227 -11.15 6.10 16.81
N SER A 228 -11.68 7.29 16.51
CA SER A 228 -12.93 7.75 17.16
C SER A 228 -14.14 6.92 16.76
N THR A 229 -14.15 6.38 15.55
CA THR A 229 -15.29 5.62 14.99
C THR A 229 -15.13 4.11 15.13
N LEU A 230 -14.04 3.62 15.73
CA LEU A 230 -13.78 2.18 15.85
C LEU A 230 -14.81 1.51 16.78
N SER A 231 -15.17 2.15 17.89
CA SER A 231 -16.09 1.59 18.89
C SER A 231 -17.51 1.40 18.37
N SER A 232 -17.95 2.18 17.39
CA SER A 232 -19.31 2.12 16.83
C SER A 232 -19.46 1.09 15.71
N ARG A 233 -18.39 0.38 15.34
CA ARG A 233 -18.39 -0.58 14.23
C ARG A 233 -18.77 -1.99 14.70
N PRO A 234 -19.28 -2.86 13.82
CA PRO A 234 -19.56 -4.24 14.15
C PRO A 234 -18.31 -4.95 14.69
N MET A 235 -18.45 -5.65 15.82
CA MET A 235 -17.33 -6.32 16.50
C MET A 235 -16.57 -7.31 15.60
N ILE A 236 -17.27 -7.88 14.62
CA ILE A 236 -16.74 -8.78 13.59
C ILE A 236 -15.63 -8.10 12.77
N THR A 237 -15.71 -6.81 12.46
CA THR A 237 -14.70 -6.11 11.61
C THR A 237 -13.59 -5.44 12.42
N HIS A 238 -13.66 -5.43 13.76
CA HIS A 238 -12.67 -4.76 14.63
C HIS A 238 -11.27 -5.31 14.45
N ALA A 239 -11.12 -6.64 14.37
CA ALA A 239 -9.82 -7.26 14.20
C ALA A 239 -9.16 -6.86 12.88
N SER A 240 -9.95 -6.77 11.80
CA SER A 240 -9.49 -6.36 10.48
C SER A 240 -9.11 -4.88 10.45
N PHE A 241 -9.90 -4.02 11.08
CA PHE A 241 -9.56 -2.59 11.23
C PHE A 241 -8.32 -2.34 12.07
N LYS A 242 -8.13 -3.08 13.18
CA LYS A 242 -6.90 -3.00 13.99
C LYS A 242 -5.65 -3.40 13.17
N LYS A 243 -5.75 -4.43 12.32
CA LYS A 243 -4.67 -4.82 11.40
C LYS A 243 -4.36 -3.74 10.37
N ILE A 244 -5.38 -3.04 9.85
CA ILE A 244 -5.18 -1.92 8.89
C ILE A 244 -4.46 -0.75 9.55
N ILE A 245 -4.89 -0.36 10.76
CA ILE A 245 -4.24 0.70 11.54
C ILE A 245 -2.78 0.31 11.82
N ALA A 246 -2.54 -0.93 12.26
CA ALA A 246 -1.19 -1.43 12.48
C ALA A 246 -0.34 -1.43 11.19
N SER A 247 -0.95 -1.80 10.05
CA SER A 247 -0.27 -1.78 8.75
C SER A 247 0.12 -0.38 8.28
N PHE A 248 -0.68 0.64 8.62
CA PHE A 248 -0.37 2.04 8.37
C PHE A 248 0.85 2.48 9.20
N PHE A 249 0.87 2.18 10.50
CA PHE A 249 2.01 2.53 11.35
C PHE A 249 3.29 1.79 10.96
N ILE A 250 3.20 0.55 10.49
CA ILE A 250 4.36 -0.18 9.95
C ILE A 250 4.89 0.52 8.69
N GLY A 251 4.02 0.99 7.79
CA GLY A 251 4.43 1.79 6.64
C GLY A 251 5.17 3.08 7.03
N ILE A 252 4.71 3.77 8.08
CA ILE A 252 5.42 4.94 8.64
C ILE A 252 6.79 4.52 9.20
N LEU A 253 6.87 3.42 9.94
CA LEU A 253 8.14 2.92 10.48
C LEU A 253 9.13 2.59 9.36
N ILE A 254 8.68 2.00 8.25
CA ILE A 254 9.51 1.75 7.07
C ILE A 254 10.08 3.06 6.51
N PHE A 255 9.24 4.09 6.38
CA PHE A 255 9.68 5.43 5.96
C PHE A 255 10.72 6.03 6.91
N LEU A 256 10.55 5.85 8.23
CA LEU A 256 11.46 6.41 9.24
C LEU A 256 12.84 5.71 9.30
N VAL A 257 12.88 4.39 9.08
CA VAL A 257 14.08 3.56 9.27
C VAL A 257 14.92 3.43 7.98
N SER A 258 14.29 3.53 6.81
CA SER A 258 14.94 3.36 5.51
C SER A 258 16.05 4.38 5.27
N ALA A 259 17.25 3.93 4.86
CA ALA A 259 18.38 4.81 4.61
C ALA A 259 18.17 5.77 3.43
N ASN A 260 17.61 5.27 2.33
CA ASN A 260 17.28 6.09 1.17
C ASN A 260 15.90 6.70 1.38
N LYS A 261 15.85 7.85 2.06
CA LYS A 261 14.60 8.53 2.34
C LYS A 261 14.09 9.21 1.08
N SER A 262 12.91 8.77 0.65
CA SER A 262 12.10 9.45 -0.35
C SER A 262 10.65 9.42 0.10
N ASN A 263 9.86 10.37 -0.40
CA ASN A 263 8.41 10.36 -0.19
C ASN A 263 7.76 9.09 -0.77
N ASP A 264 8.43 8.40 -1.70
CA ASP A 264 7.92 7.20 -2.35
C ASP A 264 7.70 6.04 -1.37
N LEU A 265 8.45 6.01 -0.27
CA LEU A 265 8.30 4.99 0.77
C LEU A 265 6.93 5.05 1.45
N LEU A 266 6.22 6.19 1.38
CA LEU A 266 4.85 6.31 1.85
C LEU A 266 3.85 5.54 0.98
N LEU A 267 4.29 4.94 -0.14
CA LEU A 267 3.49 4.00 -0.91
C LEU A 267 2.86 2.91 -0.03
N PHE A 268 3.61 2.41 0.95
CA PHE A 268 3.13 1.38 1.88
C PHE A 268 1.99 1.86 2.82
N THR A 269 1.83 3.17 3.00
CA THR A 269 0.73 3.76 3.78
C THR A 269 -0.52 4.06 2.95
N ILE A 270 -0.43 4.07 1.63
CA ILE A 270 -1.53 4.45 0.72
C ILE A 270 -2.71 3.49 0.85
N ALA A 271 -2.46 2.18 0.78
CA ALA A 271 -3.52 1.18 0.85
C ALA A 271 -4.32 1.22 2.17
N PRO A 272 -3.69 1.17 3.36
CA PRO A 272 -4.44 1.27 4.59
C PRO A 272 -5.13 2.62 4.76
N LEU A 273 -4.51 3.72 4.29
CA LEU A 273 -5.12 5.03 4.33
C LEU A 273 -6.37 5.13 3.45
N ALA A 274 -6.33 4.56 2.24
CA ALA A 274 -7.48 4.50 1.33
C ALA A 274 -8.68 3.76 1.95
N ILE A 275 -8.43 2.66 2.67
CA ILE A 275 -9.48 1.92 3.37
C ILE A 275 -10.02 2.72 4.56
N MET A 276 -9.15 3.39 5.34
CA MET A 276 -9.58 4.27 6.43
C MET A 276 -10.44 5.43 5.92
N ALA A 277 -10.02 6.10 4.83
CA ALA A 277 -10.73 7.20 4.20
C ALA A 277 -12.11 6.78 3.67
N THR A 278 -12.18 5.63 2.99
CA THR A 278 -13.45 5.03 2.54
C THR A 278 -14.39 4.83 3.71
N SER A 279 -13.88 4.23 4.79
CA SER A 279 -14.71 3.94 5.95
C SER A 279 -15.21 5.20 6.65
N HIS A 280 -14.46 6.31 6.63
CA HIS A 280 -14.93 7.59 7.16
C HIS A 280 -16.08 8.17 6.32
N ILE A 281 -15.99 8.10 4.99
CA ILE A 281 -17.07 8.59 4.12
C ILE A 281 -18.35 7.78 4.28
N GLU A 282 -18.24 6.46 4.43
CA GLU A 282 -19.40 5.57 4.53
C GLU A 282 -20.16 5.65 5.86
N ILE A 283 -19.63 6.38 6.85
CA ILE A 283 -20.34 6.67 8.09
C ILE A 283 -21.52 7.60 7.79
N PRO A 284 -22.72 7.34 8.37
CA PRO A 284 -23.86 8.24 8.23
C PRO A 284 -23.51 9.64 8.73
N GLN A 285 -23.42 10.60 7.82
CA GLN A 285 -23.15 12.00 8.13
C GLN A 285 -23.82 12.90 7.08
N LEU A 286 -23.85 14.20 7.34
CA LEU A 286 -24.38 15.20 6.40
C LEU A 286 -23.66 15.10 5.05
N LYS A 287 -24.42 15.03 3.95
CA LYS A 287 -23.87 14.92 2.59
C LYS A 287 -22.85 16.02 2.28
N LEU A 288 -23.08 17.25 2.76
CA LEU A 288 -22.15 18.37 2.61
C LEU A 288 -20.77 18.07 3.19
N LYS A 289 -20.70 17.46 4.38
CA LYS A 289 -19.42 17.10 5.02
C LYS A 289 -18.65 16.06 4.21
N GLN A 290 -19.32 15.07 3.64
CA GLN A 290 -18.69 14.07 2.76
C GLN A 290 -18.13 14.72 1.49
N GLU A 291 -18.90 15.59 0.84
CA GLU A 291 -18.47 16.28 -0.39
C GLU A 291 -17.31 17.24 -0.12
N MET A 292 -17.30 17.96 1.01
CA MET A 292 -16.17 18.83 1.38
C MET A 292 -14.89 18.03 1.57
N VAL A 293 -14.94 16.90 2.28
CA VAL A 293 -13.75 16.04 2.47
C VAL A 293 -13.22 15.52 1.13
N LEU A 294 -14.11 15.07 0.23
CA LEU A 294 -13.70 14.65 -1.11
C LEU A 294 -13.10 15.78 -1.92
N PHE A 295 -13.75 16.95 -1.94
CA PHE A 295 -13.30 18.10 -2.71
C PHE A 295 -11.93 18.58 -2.25
N VAL A 296 -11.71 18.70 -0.93
CA VAL A 296 -10.42 19.08 -0.36
C VAL A 296 -9.35 18.05 -0.75
N LEU A 297 -9.64 16.76 -0.66
CA LEU A 297 -8.66 15.73 -0.98
C LEU A 297 -8.31 15.69 -2.47
N ILE A 298 -9.30 15.89 -3.36
CA ILE A 298 -9.07 16.04 -4.80
C ILE A 298 -8.20 17.27 -5.05
N ALA A 299 -8.57 18.43 -4.52
CA ALA A 299 -7.81 19.67 -4.70
C ALA A 299 -6.36 19.53 -4.21
N CYS A 300 -6.15 18.95 -3.02
CA CYS A 300 -4.82 18.68 -2.49
C CYS A 300 -4.02 17.73 -3.40
N SER A 301 -4.61 16.61 -3.82
CA SER A 301 -3.93 15.62 -4.67
C SER A 301 -3.49 16.21 -6.03
N LEU A 302 -4.37 16.97 -6.68
CA LEU A 302 -4.07 17.65 -7.93
C LEU A 302 -3.00 18.73 -7.74
N PHE A 303 -3.12 19.54 -6.70
CA PHE A 303 -2.11 20.56 -6.38
C PHE A 303 -0.74 19.94 -6.16
N THR A 304 -0.64 18.87 -5.36
CA THR A 304 0.64 18.19 -5.10
C THR A 304 1.23 17.58 -6.36
N PHE A 305 0.40 16.97 -7.21
CA PHE A 305 0.85 16.37 -8.47
C PHE A 305 1.43 17.42 -9.42
N PHE A 306 0.67 18.47 -9.73
CA PHE A 306 1.13 19.52 -10.65
C PHE A 306 2.27 20.38 -10.08
N SER A 307 2.43 20.46 -8.76
CA SER A 307 3.57 21.16 -8.15
C SER A 307 4.89 20.38 -8.19
N GLN A 308 4.83 19.06 -8.44
CA GLN A 308 6.00 18.17 -8.46
C GLN A 308 6.40 17.72 -9.87
N LEU A 309 5.48 17.86 -10.83
CA LEU A 309 5.77 17.81 -12.26
C LEU A 309 6.77 18.94 -12.61
#